data_AF-A0A414BA25-F1
#
_entry.id   AF-A0A414BA25-F1
#
_cell.length_a   1.000
_cell.length_b   1.000
_cell.length_c   1.000
_cell.angle_alpha   90.00
_cell.angle_beta   90.00
_cell.angle_gamma   90.00
#
_symmetry.space_group_name_H-M   'P 1'
#
loop_
_entity.id
_entity.type
_entity.pdbx_description
1 polymer ?
#
loop_
_entity_poly.entity_id
_entity_poly.type
_entity_poly.pdbx_seq_one_letter_code
_entity_poly.pdbx_strand_id
1 'polypeptide(L)'
;MANKKDLKSSMAHGMSSGLDSLIQPTTKIQEQEQPQKEKAVHCNFVINQSIHARLKTLAIRKGVTLKDVIQEAALEYLDRNE
;
A
#
# COMPACT_ATOMS: atom_id res chain seq x y z
N MET A 1 -43.55 -41.35 -2.12
CA MET A 1 -42.23 -41.72 -2.69
C MET A 1 -41.60 -40.48 -3.27
N ALA A 2 -40.60 -39.89 -2.61
CA ALA A 2 -39.82 -38.80 -3.19
C ALA A 2 -38.94 -39.39 -4.31
N ASN A 3 -39.09 -38.89 -5.54
CA ASN A 3 -38.41 -39.43 -6.70
C ASN A 3 -36.91 -39.16 -6.59
N LYS A 4 -36.08 -40.18 -6.77
CA LYS A 4 -34.61 -40.10 -6.63
C LYS A 4 -33.97 -39.07 -7.59
N LYS A 5 -34.71 -38.67 -8.63
CA LYS A 5 -34.33 -37.65 -9.63
C LYS A 5 -34.45 -36.22 -9.08
N ASP A 6 -35.45 -35.95 -8.25
CA ASP A 6 -35.70 -34.61 -7.67
C ASP A 6 -34.65 -34.24 -6.62
N LEU A 7 -34.20 -35.24 -5.84
CA LEU A 7 -33.17 -35.02 -4.82
C LEU A 7 -31.82 -34.63 -5.47
N LYS A 8 -31.45 -35.28 -6.58
CA LYS A 8 -30.21 -34.97 -7.31
C LYS A 8 -30.25 -33.58 -7.95
N SER A 9 -31.42 -33.14 -8.44
CA SER A 9 -31.60 -31.78 -8.99
C SER A 9 -31.49 -30.70 -7.91
N SER A 10 -32.07 -30.96 -6.72
CA SER A 10 -32.02 -30.01 -5.59
C SER A 10 -30.60 -29.82 -5.03
N MET A 11 -29.79 -30.88 -4.96
CA MET A 11 -28.39 -30.79 -4.52
C MET A 11 -27.52 -30.05 -5.54
N ALA A 12 -27.73 -30.29 -6.84
CA ALA A 12 -26.99 -29.61 -7.90
C ALA A 12 -27.24 -28.09 -7.91
N HIS A 13 -28.50 -27.66 -7.70
CA HIS A 13 -28.83 -26.24 -7.59
C HIS A 13 -28.24 -25.58 -6.35
N GLY A 14 -28.22 -26.27 -5.20
CA GLY A 14 -27.65 -25.74 -3.96
C GLY A 14 -26.14 -25.52 -4.01
N MET A 15 -25.41 -26.32 -4.79
CA MET A 15 -23.96 -26.15 -4.96
C MET A 15 -23.60 -25.07 -5.98
N SER A 16 -24.44 -24.87 -7.01
CA SER A 16 -24.22 -23.82 -8.01
C SER A 16 -24.48 -22.42 -7.44
N SER A 17 -25.52 -22.24 -6.62
CA SER A 17 -25.84 -20.92 -6.04
C SER A 17 -24.84 -20.47 -4.98
N GLY A 18 -24.26 -21.42 -4.22
CA GLY A 18 -23.24 -21.13 -3.23
C GLY A 18 -21.91 -20.68 -3.83
N LEU A 19 -21.52 -21.26 -4.98
CA LEU A 19 -20.27 -20.91 -5.66
C LEU A 19 -20.35 -19.53 -6.34
N ASP A 20 -21.51 -19.17 -6.89
CA ASP A 20 -21.72 -17.88 -7.56
C ASP A 20 -21.59 -16.68 -6.60
N SER A 21 -21.90 -16.89 -5.31
CA SER A 21 -21.65 -15.89 -4.25
C SER A 21 -20.17 -15.75 -3.88
N LEU A 22 -19.34 -16.76 -4.12
CA LEU A 22 -17.88 -16.73 -3.92
C LEU A 22 -17.15 -16.15 -5.14
N ILE A 23 -17.71 -16.35 -6.33
CA ILE A 23 -17.23 -15.75 -7.58
C ILE A 23 -17.92 -14.38 -7.75
N GLN A 24 -17.87 -13.53 -6.74
CA GLN A 24 -18.13 -12.12 -6.99
C GLN A 24 -17.05 -11.62 -7.95
N PRO A 25 -17.40 -11.09 -9.14
CA PRO A 25 -16.42 -10.43 -9.98
C PRO A 25 -15.80 -9.31 -9.14
N THR A 26 -14.48 -9.31 -9.01
CA THR A 26 -13.70 -8.18 -8.52
C THR A 26 -13.82 -7.03 -9.51
N THR A 27 -15.02 -6.45 -9.57
CA THR A 27 -15.17 -5.04 -9.91
C THR A 27 -14.32 -4.36 -8.88
N LYS A 28 -13.14 -3.91 -9.33
CA LYS A 28 -12.08 -3.31 -8.53
C LYS A 28 -12.75 -2.48 -7.45
N ILE A 29 -12.75 -3.00 -6.23
CA ILE A 29 -13.03 -2.18 -5.06
C ILE A 29 -12.01 -1.07 -5.23
N GLN A 30 -12.52 0.12 -5.52
CA GLN A 30 -11.73 1.32 -5.58
C GLN A 30 -11.34 1.55 -4.12
N GLU A 31 -10.38 0.74 -3.65
CA GLU A 31 -9.58 1.04 -2.48
C GLU A 31 -9.09 2.44 -2.77
N GLN A 32 -9.64 3.36 -1.97
CA GLN A 32 -9.23 4.74 -1.81
C GLN A 32 -7.79 4.87 -2.28
N GLU A 33 -7.56 5.70 -3.28
CA GLU A 33 -6.23 6.04 -3.77
C GLU A 33 -5.34 6.35 -2.57
N GLN A 34 -4.65 5.33 -2.06
CA GLN A 34 -3.48 5.55 -1.24
C GLN A 34 -2.57 6.27 -2.20
N PRO A 35 -2.13 7.51 -1.89
CA PRO A 35 -1.28 8.28 -2.78
C PRO A 35 -0.16 7.35 -3.20
N GLN A 36 -0.05 7.10 -4.52
CA GLN A 36 0.93 6.18 -5.09
C GLN A 36 2.29 6.62 -4.58
N LYS A 37 2.76 6.01 -3.50
CA LYS A 37 4.08 6.31 -2.96
C LYS A 37 5.04 5.93 -4.07
N GLU A 38 5.74 6.92 -4.61
CA GLU A 38 6.78 6.70 -5.60
C GLU A 38 7.68 5.54 -5.16
N LYS A 39 8.11 4.75 -6.14
CA LYS A 39 8.96 3.57 -5.89
C LYS A 39 10.15 3.99 -5.04
N ALA A 40 10.15 3.55 -3.78
CA ALA A 40 11.21 3.89 -2.85
C ALA A 40 12.49 3.19 -3.28
N VAL A 41 13.50 3.98 -3.66
CA VAL A 41 14.84 3.50 -3.98
C VAL A 41 15.67 3.54 -2.71
N HIS A 42 16.42 2.47 -2.42
CA HIS A 42 17.42 2.48 -1.36
C HIS A 42 18.72 3.05 -1.93
N CYS A 43 19.25 4.09 -1.28
CA CYS A 43 20.52 4.70 -1.63
C CYS A 43 21.46 4.72 -0.42
N ASN A 44 22.73 4.40 -0.67
CA ASN A 44 23.80 4.58 0.29
C ASN A 44 24.27 6.04 0.24
N PHE A 45 24.28 6.71 1.38
CA PHE A 45 24.64 8.12 1.47
C PHE A 45 25.81 8.34 2.42
N VAL A 46 26.82 9.09 1.98
CA VAL A 46 27.97 9.50 2.79
C VAL A 46 27.91 11.01 2.94
N ILE A 47 27.87 11.47 4.19
CA ILE A 47 27.85 12.91 4.52
C ILE A 47 28.85 13.24 5.61
N ASN A 48 29.24 14.51 5.63
CA ASN A 48 30.08 15.06 6.69
C ASN A 48 29.41 14.90 8.05
N GLN A 49 30.20 14.51 9.06
CA GLN A 49 29.73 14.26 10.41
C GLN A 49 28.99 15.46 11.03
N SER A 50 29.45 16.68 10.75
CA SER A 50 28.83 17.92 11.23
C SER A 50 27.42 18.12 10.67
N ILE A 51 27.21 17.80 9.40
CA ILE A 51 25.90 17.88 8.73
C ILE A 51 24.98 16.82 9.31
N HIS A 52 25.47 15.59 9.43
CA HIS A 52 24.71 14.50 10.04
C HIS A 52 24.22 14.84 11.45
N ALA A 53 25.09 15.41 12.29
CA ALA A 53 24.72 15.81 13.65
C ALA A 53 23.61 16.88 13.65
N ARG A 54 23.71 17.89 12.78
CA ARG A 54 22.70 18.95 12.66
C ARG A 54 21.35 18.41 12.20
N LEU A 55 21.34 17.55 11.16
CA LEU A 55 20.12 16.90 10.68
C LEU A 55 19.49 16.03 11.76
N LYS A 56 20.31 15.28 12.51
CA LYS A 56 19.82 14.44 13.62
C LYS A 56 19.18 15.28 14.73
N THR A 57 19.80 16.38 15.14
CA THR A 57 19.19 17.29 16.13
C THR A 57 17.88 17.88 15.63
N LEU A 58 17.80 18.23 14.35
CA LEU A 58 16.58 18.76 13.72
C LEU A 58 15.47 17.71 13.70
N ALA A 59 15.78 16.47 13.32
CA ALA A 59 14.85 15.34 13.32
C ALA A 59 14.25 15.11 14.71
N ILE A 60 15.08 15.11 15.76
CA ILE A 60 14.63 14.97 17.16
C ILE A 60 13.70 16.12 17.55
N ARG A 61 14.05 17.37 17.19
CA ARG A 61 13.22 18.55 17.53
C ARG A 61 11.87 18.55 16.83
N LYS A 62 11.81 18.14 15.56
CA LYS A 62 10.56 18.03 14.78
C LYS A 62 9.78 16.74 15.10
N GLY A 63 10.38 15.77 15.80
CA GLY A 63 9.75 14.48 16.07
C GLY A 63 9.58 13.59 14.84
N VAL A 64 10.42 13.77 13.82
CA VAL A 64 10.37 13.04 12.54
C VAL A 64 11.60 12.15 12.37
N THR A 65 11.56 11.25 11.39
CA THR A 65 12.73 10.41 11.12
C THR A 65 13.82 11.19 10.39
N LEU A 66 15.07 10.77 10.54
CA LEU A 66 16.19 11.36 9.81
C LEU A 66 15.99 11.27 8.29
N LYS A 67 15.34 10.19 7.82
CA LYS A 67 15.00 10.00 6.40
C LYS A 67 14.07 11.12 5.91
N ASP A 68 13.02 11.43 6.66
CA ASP A 68 12.04 12.44 6.25
C ASP A 68 12.68 13.83 6.15
N VAL A 69 13.58 14.16 7.09
CA VAL A 69 14.35 15.43 7.02
C VAL A 69 15.24 15.47 5.80
N ILE A 70 15.92 14.37 5.47
CA ILE A 70 16.79 14.31 4.28
C ILE A 70 15.96 14.44 3.00
N GLN A 71 14.79 13.81 2.95
CA GLN A 71 13.87 13.89 1.82
C GLN A 71 13.34 15.33 1.65
N GLU A 72 12.88 15.97 2.72
CA GLU A 72 12.43 17.37 2.73
C GLU A 72 13.54 18.31 2.24
N ALA A 73 14.77 18.14 2.74
CA ALA A 73 15.91 18.93 2.31
C ALA A 73 16.30 18.70 0.85
N ALA A 74 16.14 17.47 0.34
CA ALA A 74 16.40 17.15 -1.06
C ALA A 74 15.35 17.78 -1.98
N LEU A 75 14.06 17.73 -1.61
CA LEU A 75 12.98 18.38 -2.35
C LEU A 75 13.16 19.90 -2.38
N GLU A 76 13.40 20.52 -1.23
CA GLU A 76 13.69 21.97 -1.16
C GLU A 76 14.89 22.38 -2.01
N TYR A 77 15.89 21.51 -2.15
CA TYR A 77 17.04 21.78 -3.01
C TYR A 77 16.65 21.69 -4.48
N LEU A 78 15.88 20.68 -4.90
CA LEU A 78 15.42 20.55 -6.29
C LEU A 78 14.51 21.73 -6.67
N ASP A 79 13.52 22.05 -5.84
CA ASP A 79 12.57 23.15 -6.08
C ASP A 79 13.22 24.53 -6.24
N ARG A 80 14.41 24.73 -5.66
CA ARG A 80 15.16 25.99 -5.75
C ARG A 80 16.13 26.05 -6.94
N ASN A 81 16.51 24.90 -7.49
CA ASN A 81 17.57 24.80 -8.49
C ASN A 81 17.09 24.25 -9.84
N GLU A 82 15.88 23.70 -9.92
CA GLU A 82 15.13 23.42 -11.16
C GLU A 82 14.22 24.59 -11.53
#